data_AF-A0A844GTK8-F1
#
_entry.id   AF-A0A844GTK8-F1
#
_cell.length_a   1.000
_cell.length_b   1.000
_cell.length_c   1.000
_cell.angle_alpha   90.00
_cell.angle_beta   90.00
_cell.angle_gamma   90.00
#
_symmetry.space_group_name_H-M   'P 1'
#
loop_
_entity.id
_entity.type
_entity.pdbx_description
1 polymer ?
#
loop_
_entity_poly.entity_id
_entity_poly.type
_entity_poly.pdbx_seq_one_letter_code
_entity_poly.pdbx_strand_id
1 'polypeptide(L)'
;MIKQGKGWRVGWKPNPCTYQGLLGGEDWAMELTSAEMADFCRLLPEINRAVIDISEHLMDEEKIVCEMESELLWLGAEGYPQNYSLRVILSQGRCCEGTWSVEVLPELLKAIQSFHLF
;
A
#
# COMPACT_ATOMS: atom_id res chain seq x y z
N MET A 1 10.38 -14.57 3.11
CA MET A 1 9.08 -14.75 3.80
C MET A 1 8.00 -14.16 2.91
N ILE A 2 6.82 -14.79 2.83
CA ILE A 2 5.65 -14.23 2.17
C ILE A 2 4.47 -14.32 3.15
N LYS A 3 3.74 -13.22 3.31
CA LYS A 3 2.41 -13.15 3.93
C LYS A 3 1.39 -12.92 2.83
N GLN A 4 0.23 -13.56 2.91
CA GLN A 4 -0.83 -13.42 1.92
C GLN A 4 -2.20 -13.60 2.56
N GLY A 5 -3.21 -13.03 1.94
CA GLY A 5 -4.62 -13.22 2.25
C GLY A 5 -5.44 -13.09 0.97
N LYS A 6 -6.76 -12.93 1.09
CA LYS A 6 -7.63 -12.78 -0.08
C LYS A 6 -7.30 -11.46 -0.79
N GLY A 7 -6.91 -11.51 -2.06
CA GLY A 7 -6.60 -10.31 -2.84
C GLY A 7 -5.31 -9.57 -2.48
N TRP A 8 -4.43 -10.12 -1.64
CA TRP A 8 -3.13 -9.49 -1.35
C TRP A 8 -2.01 -10.47 -1.01
N ARG A 9 -0.78 -10.02 -1.28
CA ARG A 9 0.46 -10.64 -0.81
C ARG A 9 1.54 -9.59 -0.57
N VAL A 10 2.33 -9.81 0.47
CA VAL A 10 3.52 -9.02 0.81
C VAL A 10 4.67 -9.99 1.09
N GLY A 11 5.82 -9.76 0.48
CA GLY A 11 6.98 -10.63 0.60
C GLY A 11 8.29 -9.88 0.83
N TRP A 12 9.23 -10.62 1.42
CA TRP A 12 10.61 -10.17 1.60
C TRP A 12 11.60 -11.30 1.34
N LYS A 13 12.64 -11.00 0.59
CA LYS A 13 13.79 -11.85 0.33
C LYS A 13 15.02 -11.26 1.03
N PRO A 14 15.56 -11.94 2.05
CA PRO A 14 16.66 -11.41 2.86
C PRO A 14 18.02 -11.45 2.14
N ASN A 15 18.14 -12.23 1.06
CA ASN A 15 19.39 -12.34 0.32
C ASN A 15 19.63 -11.09 -0.53
N PRO A 16 20.89 -10.63 -0.68
CA PRO A 16 21.20 -9.46 -1.49
C PRO A 16 20.81 -9.70 -2.95
N CYS A 17 19.77 -8.99 -3.38
CA CYS A 17 19.34 -8.84 -4.77
C CYS A 17 18.71 -7.45 -4.94
N THR A 18 18.62 -6.96 -6.18
CA THR A 18 18.08 -5.61 -6.46
C THR A 18 16.65 -5.46 -5.92
N TYR A 19 15.81 -6.47 -6.12
CA TYR A 19 14.43 -6.48 -5.66
C TYR A 19 14.24 -7.50 -4.55
N GLN A 20 14.05 -6.99 -3.33
CA GLN A 20 13.91 -7.81 -2.11
C GLN A 20 12.46 -7.85 -1.65
N GLY A 21 11.70 -6.79 -1.90
CA GLY A 21 10.29 -6.68 -1.57
C GLY A 21 9.40 -7.31 -2.64
N LEU A 22 8.20 -7.70 -2.24
CA LEU A 22 7.12 -8.12 -3.13
C LEU A 22 5.83 -7.51 -2.63
N LEU A 23 5.09 -6.86 -3.52
CA LEU A 23 3.69 -6.48 -3.32
C LEU A 23 2.85 -7.19 -4.37
N GLY A 24 1.60 -7.52 -4.05
CA GLY A 24 0.70 -8.07 -5.03
C GLY A 24 -0.76 -7.99 -4.63
N GLY A 25 -1.61 -7.95 -5.65
CA GLY A 25 -3.04 -8.15 -5.54
C GLY A 25 -3.43 -9.59 -5.90
N GLU A 26 -4.70 -9.79 -6.25
CA GLU A 26 -5.26 -11.08 -6.69
C GLU A 26 -4.49 -11.63 -7.90
N ASP A 27 -4.46 -10.88 -9.01
CA ASP A 27 -3.93 -11.36 -10.29
C ASP A 27 -2.61 -10.69 -10.70
N TRP A 28 -2.02 -9.88 -9.82
CA TRP A 28 -0.78 -9.15 -10.12
C TRP A 28 0.21 -9.22 -8.95
N ALA A 29 1.48 -9.03 -9.27
CA ALA A 29 2.55 -8.84 -8.30
C ALA A 29 3.66 -7.99 -8.93
N MET A 30 4.34 -7.21 -8.09
CA MET A 30 5.52 -6.44 -8.45
C MET A 30 6.60 -6.62 -7.39
N GLU A 31 7.85 -6.71 -7.84
CA GLU A 31 8.99 -6.73 -6.95
C GLU A 31 9.45 -5.30 -6.65
N LEU A 32 9.87 -5.05 -5.41
CA LEU A 32 10.33 -3.75 -4.92
C LEU A 32 11.77 -3.84 -4.45
N THR A 33 12.52 -2.77 -4.65
CA THR A 33 13.78 -2.53 -3.94
C THR A 33 13.53 -2.42 -2.44
N SER A 34 14.61 -2.52 -1.65
CA SER A 34 14.53 -2.31 -0.19
C SER A 34 13.97 -0.92 0.16
N ALA A 35 14.37 0.11 -0.59
CA ALA A 35 13.95 1.49 -0.35
C ALA A 35 12.48 1.72 -0.68
N GLU A 36 11.99 1.19 -1.82
CA GLU A 36 10.56 1.26 -2.16
C GLU A 36 9.70 0.51 -1.13
N MET A 37 10.14 -0.65 -0.65
CA MET A 37 9.43 -1.38 0.41
C MET A 37 9.40 -0.60 1.73
N ALA A 38 10.51 0.04 2.11
CA ALA A 38 10.57 0.89 3.30
C ALA A 38 9.59 2.07 3.20
N ASP A 39 9.57 2.76 2.07
CA ASP A 39 8.63 3.86 1.82
C ASP A 39 7.18 3.38 1.82
N PHE A 40 6.89 2.23 1.21
CA PHE A 40 5.54 1.66 1.23
C PHE A 40 5.07 1.35 2.66
N CYS A 41 5.92 0.71 3.47
CA CYS A 41 5.63 0.41 4.86
C CYS A 41 5.39 1.66 5.72
N ARG A 42 6.05 2.78 5.39
CA ARG A 42 5.87 4.07 6.05
C ARG A 42 4.59 4.77 5.60
N LEU A 43 4.37 4.88 4.29
CA LEU A 43 3.29 5.67 3.70
C LEU A 43 1.91 5.01 3.85
N LEU A 44 1.83 3.67 3.85
CA LEU A 44 0.53 2.97 3.92
C LEU A 44 -0.24 3.26 5.24
N PRO A 45 0.38 3.18 6.44
CA PRO A 45 -0.30 3.60 7.67
C PRO A 45 -0.62 5.09 7.71
N GLU A 46 0.24 5.94 7.12
CA GLU A 46 0.07 7.39 7.07
C GLU A 46 -1.16 7.78 6.23
N ILE A 47 -1.34 7.20 5.04
CA ILE A 47 -2.49 7.51 4.18
C ILE A 47 -3.79 7.02 4.80
N ASN A 48 -3.76 5.86 5.47
CA ASN A 48 -4.92 5.37 6.21
C ASN A 48 -5.28 6.31 7.39
N ARG A 49 -4.28 6.84 8.10
CA ARG A 49 -4.53 7.85 9.15
C ARG A 49 -5.13 9.12 8.55
N ALA A 50 -4.58 9.62 7.44
CA ALA A 50 -5.10 10.81 6.77
C ALA A 50 -6.56 10.64 6.31
N VAL A 51 -6.93 9.47 5.77
CA VAL A 51 -8.33 9.14 5.42
C VAL A 51 -9.24 9.21 6.65
N ILE A 52 -8.81 8.66 7.78
CA ILE A 52 -9.58 8.71 9.04
C ILE A 52 -9.73 10.15 9.53
N ASP A 53 -8.65 10.93 9.55
CA ASP A 53 -8.68 12.29 10.06
C ASP A 53 -9.57 13.20 9.18
N ILE A 54 -9.54 13.03 7.85
CA ILE A 54 -10.44 13.73 6.92
C ILE A 54 -11.89 13.33 7.16
N SER A 55 -12.16 12.05 7.48
CA SER A 55 -13.51 11.56 7.69
C SER A 55 -14.26 12.22 8.85
N GLU A 56 -13.56 12.76 9.84
CA GLU A 56 -14.16 13.50 10.95
C GLU A 56 -14.83 14.81 10.52
N HIS A 57 -14.59 15.25 9.29
CA HIS A 57 -15.08 16.52 8.74
C HIS A 57 -16.00 16.37 7.53
N LEU A 58 -16.32 15.13 7.13
CA LEU A 58 -17.12 14.85 5.95
C LEU A 58 -18.54 14.43 6.29
N MET A 59 -19.46 14.70 5.38
CA MET A 59 -20.78 14.06 5.38
C MET A 59 -20.68 12.63 4.84
N ASP A 60 -21.61 11.75 5.21
CA ASP A 60 -21.59 10.33 4.83
C ASP A 60 -21.62 10.12 3.29
N GLU A 61 -22.15 11.07 2.54
CA GLU A 61 -22.25 11.03 1.07
C GLU A 61 -20.96 11.44 0.35
N GLU A 62 -19.99 12.05 1.04
CA GLU A 62 -18.79 12.59 0.43
C GLU A 62 -17.69 11.53 0.26
N LYS A 63 -17.09 11.51 -0.92
CA LYS A 63 -15.93 10.65 -1.21
C LYS A 63 -14.65 11.32 -0.77
N ILE A 64 -13.74 10.53 -0.23
CA ILE A 64 -12.35 10.89 0.04
C ILE A 64 -11.50 10.55 -1.17
N VAL A 65 -10.67 11.51 -1.55
CA VAL A 65 -9.48 11.30 -2.36
C VAL A 65 -8.30 11.79 -1.53
N CYS A 66 -7.38 10.91 -1.19
CA CYS A 66 -6.18 11.23 -0.44
C CYS A 66 -4.97 10.67 -1.18
N GLU A 67 -3.89 11.44 -1.21
CA GLU A 67 -2.66 11.08 -1.91
C GLU A 67 -1.47 11.29 -0.98
N MET A 68 -0.51 10.38 -1.07
CA MET A 68 0.78 10.50 -0.38
C MET A 68 1.89 9.97 -1.27
N GLU A 69 3.04 10.62 -1.27
CA GLU A 69 4.15 10.24 -2.14
C GLU A 69 5.51 10.39 -1.47
N SER A 70 6.48 9.68 -2.04
CA SER A 70 7.90 9.93 -1.91
C SER A 70 8.51 10.04 -3.31
N GLU A 71 9.82 10.27 -3.38
CA GLU A 71 10.57 10.20 -4.64
C GLU A 71 10.49 8.81 -5.32
N LEU A 72 10.12 7.76 -4.58
CA LEU A 72 10.14 6.36 -5.05
C LEU A 72 8.76 5.85 -5.45
N LEU A 73 7.70 6.28 -4.76
CA LEU A 73 6.35 5.79 -5.03
C LEU A 73 5.27 6.78 -4.62
N TRP A 74 4.10 6.60 -5.22
CA TRP A 74 2.87 7.32 -4.90
C TRP A 74 1.81 6.32 -4.43
N LEU A 75 1.02 6.72 -3.43
CA LEU A 75 -0.17 6.04 -2.94
C LEU A 75 -1.39 6.95 -3.10
N GLY A 76 -2.49 6.38 -3.58
CA GLY A 76 -3.78 7.07 -3.67
C GLY A 76 -4.89 6.25 -3.05
N ALA A 77 -5.62 6.85 -2.12
CA ALA A 77 -6.82 6.31 -1.51
C ALA A 77 -8.04 7.00 -2.11
N GLU A 78 -8.97 6.23 -2.66
CA GLU A 78 -10.23 6.73 -3.21
C GLU A 78 -11.42 5.90 -2.72
N GLY A 79 -12.43 6.57 -2.15
CA GLY A 79 -13.69 5.95 -1.74
C GLY A 79 -14.29 6.64 -0.52
N TYR A 80 -14.73 5.84 0.44
CA TYR A 80 -15.33 6.32 1.70
C TYR A 80 -14.40 5.98 2.87
N PRO A 81 -14.51 6.66 4.03
CA PRO A 81 -13.61 6.49 5.18
C PRO A 81 -13.31 5.04 5.57
N GLN A 82 -14.33 4.18 5.53
CA GLN A 82 -14.23 2.76 5.87
C GLN A 82 -14.19 1.83 4.65
N ASN A 83 -14.36 2.37 3.44
CA ASN A 83 -14.49 1.63 2.19
C ASN A 83 -13.79 2.38 1.06
N TYR A 84 -12.47 2.36 1.05
CA TYR A 84 -11.66 2.99 0.01
C TYR A 84 -10.72 1.98 -0.65
N SER A 85 -10.52 2.16 -1.95
CA SER A 85 -9.53 1.43 -2.73
C SER A 85 -8.18 2.10 -2.58
N LEU A 86 -7.10 1.33 -2.73
CA LEU A 86 -5.74 1.87 -2.69
C LEU A 86 -5.03 1.56 -4.01
N ARG A 87 -4.46 2.60 -4.62
CA ARG A 87 -3.56 2.50 -5.76
C ARG A 87 -2.14 2.79 -5.33
N VAL A 88 -1.19 2.05 -5.90
CA VAL A 88 0.25 2.29 -5.76
C VAL A 88 0.87 2.47 -7.13
N ILE A 89 1.80 3.41 -7.27
CA ILE A 89 2.59 3.64 -8.48
C ILE A 89 4.06 3.75 -8.06
N LEU A 90 4.94 2.96 -8.68
CA LEU A 90 6.39 3.09 -8.53
C LEU A 90 6.93 4.11 -9.53
N SER A 91 7.68 5.08 -9.04
CA SER A 91 8.12 6.25 -9.82
C SER A 91 9.50 6.07 -10.45
N GLN A 92 10.25 5.03 -10.07
CA GLN A 92 11.62 4.80 -10.54
C GLN A 92 11.83 3.38 -11.07
N GLY A 93 12.90 3.20 -11.86
CA GLY A 93 13.27 1.91 -12.41
C GLY A 93 12.20 1.34 -13.36
N ARG A 94 11.75 0.12 -13.11
CA ARG A 94 10.64 -0.50 -13.85
C ARG A 94 9.34 -0.02 -13.22
N CYS A 95 8.89 1.17 -13.61
CA CYS A 95 7.63 1.76 -13.15
C CYS A 95 6.50 0.73 -13.29
N CYS A 96 5.76 0.52 -12.21
CA CYS A 96 4.64 -0.40 -12.15
C CYS A 96 3.50 0.27 -11.39
N GLU A 97 2.28 -0.14 -11.69
CA GLU A 97 1.11 0.26 -10.92
C GLU A 97 0.32 -0.95 -10.46
N GLY A 98 -0.33 -0.80 -9.32
CA GLY A 98 -1.15 -1.82 -8.71
C GLY A 98 -2.34 -1.19 -8.02
N THR A 99 -3.42 -1.94 -7.87
CA THR A 99 -4.60 -1.50 -7.15
C THR A 99 -5.14 -2.64 -6.30
N TRP A 100 -5.53 -2.31 -5.07
CA TRP A 100 -6.23 -3.19 -4.16
C TRP A 100 -7.66 -2.67 -3.94
N SER A 101 -8.60 -3.60 -3.89
CA SER A 101 -10.00 -3.28 -3.61
C SER A 101 -10.23 -2.99 -2.13
N VAL A 102 -11.42 -2.48 -1.80
CA VAL A 102 -11.80 -2.06 -0.44
C VAL A 102 -11.72 -3.21 0.57
N GLU A 103 -12.00 -4.44 0.14
CA GLU A 103 -12.04 -5.63 1.01
C GLU A 103 -10.65 -6.06 1.47
N VAL A 104 -9.61 -5.64 0.76
CA VAL A 104 -8.23 -6.08 0.97
C VAL A 104 -7.51 -5.26 2.04
N LEU A 105 -7.80 -3.95 2.09
CA LEU A 105 -6.97 -3.01 2.85
C LEU A 105 -6.87 -3.31 4.36
N PRO A 106 -7.95 -3.73 5.06
CA PRO A 106 -7.85 -3.99 6.49
C PRO A 106 -6.84 -5.11 6.83
N GLU A 107 -6.74 -6.14 5.99
CA GLU A 107 -5.75 -7.21 6.18
C GLU A 107 -4.36 -6.77 5.75
N LEU A 108 -4.23 -6.06 4.62
CA LEU A 108 -2.96 -5.56 4.13
C LEU A 108 -2.29 -4.61 5.14
N LEU A 109 -3.05 -3.69 5.74
CA LEU A 109 -2.58 -2.78 6.79
C LEU A 109 -2.01 -3.55 7.98
N LYS A 110 -2.73 -4.56 8.48
CA LYS A 110 -2.28 -5.42 9.59
C LYS A 110 -1.02 -6.22 9.21
N ALA A 111 -0.96 -6.70 7.97
CA ALA A 111 0.18 -7.47 7.48
C ALA A 111 1.45 -6.64 7.45
N ILE A 112 1.36 -5.39 6.98
CA ILE A 112 2.46 -4.41 6.91
C ILE A 112 2.88 -3.93 8.29
N GLN A 113 1.95 -3.63 9.19
CA GLN A 113 2.27 -3.24 10.58
C GLN A 113 3.03 -4.34 11.34
N SER A 114 2.76 -5.61 11.03
CA SER A 114 3.48 -6.75 11.59
C SER A 114 4.71 -7.17 10.76
N PHE A 115 5.05 -6.41 9.71
CA PHE A 115 6.17 -6.66 8.82
C PHE A 115 7.38 -5.85 9.28
N HIS A 116 8.07 -6.35 10.31
CA HIS A 116 9.28 -5.73 10.82
C HIS A 116 10.47 -6.05 9.90
N LEU A 117 10.73 -5.16 8.95
CA LEU A 117 11.92 -5.22 8.09
C LEU A 117 13.00 -4.20 8.47
N PHE A 118 12.66 -3.23 9.31
CA PHE A 118 13.49 -2.09 9.69
C PHE A 118 13.30 -1.78 11.17
#